data_AF-A0A0N0V2K4-F1
#
_entry.id   AF-A0A0N0V2K4-F1
#
_cell.length_a   1.000
_cell.length_b   1.000
_cell.length_c   1.000
_cell.angle_alpha   90.00
_cell.angle_beta   90.00
_cell.angle_gamma   90.00
#
_symmetry.space_group_name_H-M   'P 1'
#
loop_
_entity.id
_entity.type
_entity.pdbx_description
1 polymer ?
#
loop_
_entity_poly.entity_id
_entity_poly.type
_entity_poly.pdbx_seq_one_letter_code
_entity_poly.pdbx_strand_id
1 'polypeptide(L)'
;MKKLFIVTLSFLVLSFSGNTFAGQDFSEKIVGTYLITENSGNQRIWTFFQDGNFLSTSSVQPRFGFNDQQGSWKKTGKNEIQGVLLNFGFKKDNSLDYTGRLTATIKFNKDGKTLEGQYSLRKYESPEDPMKPKTDAAKPILSTFKGQRLSH
;
A
#
# COMPACT_ATOMS: atom_id res chain seq x y z
N MET A 1 -12.21 78.02 -14.48
CA MET A 1 -11.76 76.64 -14.78
C MET A 1 -11.94 75.78 -13.53
N LYS A 2 -12.99 74.93 -13.47
CA LYS A 2 -13.29 74.07 -12.31
C LYS A 2 -12.67 72.69 -12.54
N LYS A 3 -11.81 72.23 -11.63
CA LYS A 3 -11.21 70.89 -11.69
C LYS A 3 -12.19 69.87 -11.10
N LEU A 4 -12.52 68.86 -11.90
CA LEU A 4 -13.38 67.73 -11.53
C LEU A 4 -12.50 66.64 -10.89
N PHE A 5 -12.73 66.31 -9.63
CA PHE A 5 -12.10 65.17 -8.97
C PHE A 5 -12.97 63.92 -9.21
N ILE A 6 -12.42 62.92 -9.90
CA ILE A 6 -13.04 61.61 -10.05
C ILE A 6 -12.58 60.75 -8.87
N VAL A 7 -13.50 60.37 -7.99
CA VAL A 7 -13.27 59.40 -6.92
C VAL A 7 -13.65 58.03 -7.46
N THR A 8 -12.66 57.16 -7.66
CA THR A 8 -12.87 55.78 -8.11
C THR A 8 -13.27 54.93 -6.90
N LEU A 9 -14.50 54.42 -6.90
CA LEU A 9 -15.03 53.54 -5.86
C LEU A 9 -14.67 52.08 -6.20
N SER A 10 -13.68 51.52 -5.52
CA SER A 10 -13.30 50.11 -5.69
C SER A 10 -14.28 49.19 -4.95
N PHE A 11 -15.06 48.42 -5.71
CA PHE A 11 -15.91 47.34 -5.17
C PHE A 11 -15.04 46.13 -4.79
N LEU A 12 -14.99 45.81 -3.49
CA LEU A 12 -14.35 44.61 -2.96
C LEU A 12 -15.32 43.43 -3.11
N VAL A 13 -15.06 42.53 -4.07
CA VAL A 13 -15.82 41.29 -4.22
C VAL A 13 -15.29 40.28 -3.18
N LEU A 14 -16.07 40.03 -2.13
CA LEU A 14 -15.84 38.94 -1.18
C LEU A 14 -16.18 37.61 -1.85
N SER A 15 -15.17 36.95 -2.42
CA SER A 15 -15.28 35.57 -2.88
C SER A 15 -15.42 34.64 -1.67
N PHE A 16 -16.64 34.20 -1.37
CA PHE A 16 -16.85 33.04 -0.51
C PHE A 16 -16.27 31.82 -1.22
N SER A 17 -15.09 31.37 -0.81
CA SER A 17 -14.58 30.04 -1.13
C SER A 17 -15.47 29.02 -0.44
N GLY A 18 -16.58 28.65 -1.08
CA GLY A 18 -17.29 27.43 -0.71
C GLY A 18 -16.29 26.28 -0.80
N ASN A 19 -15.99 25.64 0.32
CA ASN A 19 -15.27 24.36 0.33
C ASN A 19 -16.17 23.35 -0.39
N THR A 20 -16.05 23.27 -1.70
CA THR A 20 -16.45 22.09 -2.45
C THR A 20 -15.66 20.93 -1.85
N PHE A 21 -16.36 19.92 -1.30
CA PHE A 21 -15.78 18.62 -0.95
C PHE A 21 -15.31 17.92 -2.24
N ALA A 22 -14.25 18.46 -2.83
CA ALA A 22 -13.61 17.96 -4.02
C ALA A 22 -12.67 16.82 -3.61
N GLY A 23 -13.14 15.59 -3.75
CA GLY A 23 -12.35 14.37 -3.84
C GLY A 23 -11.45 14.08 -2.63
N GLN A 24 -11.89 13.18 -1.76
CA GLN A 24 -11.01 12.52 -0.79
C GLN A 24 -9.75 12.01 -1.50
N ASP A 25 -8.56 12.32 -0.98
CA ASP A 25 -7.32 11.88 -1.60
C ASP A 25 -7.31 10.34 -1.68
N PHE A 26 -6.76 9.80 -2.77
CA PHE A 26 -6.70 8.36 -2.98
C PHE A 26 -6.08 7.64 -1.78
N SER A 27 -5.06 8.24 -1.18
CA SER A 27 -4.40 7.74 0.04
C SER A 27 -5.42 7.58 1.18
N GLU A 28 -6.13 8.64 1.54
CA GLU A 28 -7.16 8.66 2.60
C GLU A 28 -8.26 7.62 2.38
N LYS A 29 -8.60 7.35 1.11
CA LYS A 29 -9.61 6.36 0.76
C LYS A 29 -9.16 4.92 1.06
N ILE A 30 -7.89 4.58 0.83
CA ILE A 30 -7.38 3.20 0.93
C ILE A 30 -6.63 2.90 2.23
N VAL A 31 -6.28 3.93 3.00
CA VAL A 31 -5.63 3.77 4.30
C VAL A 31 -6.51 2.97 5.24
N GLY A 32 -5.93 2.01 5.96
CA GLY A 32 -6.63 1.17 6.90
C GLY A 32 -6.14 -0.27 6.89
N THR A 33 -6.79 -1.09 7.70
CA THR A 33 -6.49 -2.52 7.86
C THR A 33 -7.51 -3.37 7.11
N TYR A 34 -7.02 -4.40 6.43
CA TYR A 34 -7.78 -5.30 5.59
C TYR A 34 -7.51 -6.75 6.00
N LEU A 35 -8.58 -7.54 6.11
CA LEU A 35 -8.47 -9.00 6.14
C LEU A 35 -8.38 -9.50 4.70
N ILE A 36 -7.32 -10.26 4.41
CA ILE A 36 -7.00 -10.78 3.09
C ILE A 36 -7.16 -12.28 3.11
N THR A 37 -7.80 -12.82 2.08
CA THR A 37 -7.90 -14.26 1.81
C THR A 37 -7.20 -14.57 0.50
N GLU A 38 -6.15 -15.38 0.58
CA GLU A 38 -5.46 -15.92 -0.59
C GLU A 38 -6.31 -16.98 -1.29
N ASN A 39 -6.07 -17.19 -2.57
CA ASN A 39 -6.68 -18.29 -3.33
C ASN A 39 -6.42 -19.69 -2.74
N SER A 40 -5.34 -19.84 -1.96
CA SER A 40 -5.00 -21.05 -1.20
C SER A 40 -5.86 -21.27 0.05
N GLY A 41 -6.67 -20.28 0.45
CA GLY A 41 -7.40 -20.26 1.72
C GLY A 41 -6.61 -19.69 2.90
N ASN A 42 -5.31 -19.42 2.73
CA ASN A 42 -4.52 -18.74 3.77
C ASN A 42 -5.03 -17.31 3.99
N GLN A 43 -4.89 -16.82 5.22
CA GLN A 43 -5.29 -15.47 5.60
C GLN A 43 -4.10 -14.57 5.92
N ARG A 44 -4.27 -13.27 5.67
CA ARG A 44 -3.35 -12.21 6.08
C ARG A 44 -4.10 -11.00 6.62
N ILE A 45 -3.41 -10.20 7.41
CA ILE A 45 -3.87 -8.87 7.80
C ILE A 45 -2.91 -7.87 7.16
N TRP A 46 -3.44 -6.98 6.32
CA TRP A 46 -2.68 -5.96 5.61
C TRP A 46 -3.09 -4.57 6.08
N THR A 47 -2.12 -3.73 6.42
CA THR A 47 -2.38 -2.35 6.85
C THR A 47 -1.64 -1.38 5.94
N PHE A 48 -2.37 -0.46 5.34
CA PHE A 48 -1.84 0.63 4.52
C PHE A 48 -1.90 1.94 5.29
N PHE A 49 -0.76 2.61 5.41
CA PHE A 49 -0.63 3.91 6.06
C PHE A 49 -0.61 5.03 5.04
N GLN A 50 -1.02 6.23 5.44
CA GLN A 50 -1.18 7.38 4.55
C GLN A 50 0.14 7.86 3.95
N ASP A 51 1.23 7.67 4.69
CA ASP A 51 2.60 8.02 4.30
C ASP A 51 3.24 7.03 3.32
N GLY A 52 2.51 6.00 2.88
CA GLY A 52 3.03 4.98 1.98
C GLY A 52 3.58 3.74 2.69
N ASN A 53 3.56 3.65 4.02
CA ASN A 53 3.97 2.43 4.71
C ASN A 53 2.95 1.30 4.53
N PHE A 54 3.45 0.06 4.49
CA PHE A 54 2.67 -1.17 4.30
C PHE A 54 3.14 -2.23 5.31
N LEU A 55 2.23 -2.72 6.14
CA LEU A 55 2.48 -3.83 7.07
C LEU A 55 1.63 -5.04 6.72
N SER A 56 2.16 -6.23 6.97
CA SER A 56 1.46 -7.49 6.77
C SER A 56 1.82 -8.50 7.86
N THR A 57 0.82 -9.26 8.30
CA THR A 57 1.01 -10.53 9.02
C THR A 57 0.27 -11.64 8.28
N SER A 58 0.71 -12.88 8.41
CA SER A 58 0.19 -14.04 7.70
C SER A 58 -0.02 -15.22 8.63
N SER A 59 -1.17 -15.87 8.48
CA SER A 59 -1.54 -17.10 9.19
C SER A 59 -0.55 -18.26 8.98
N VAL A 60 0.28 -18.22 7.94
CA VAL A 60 1.27 -19.28 7.66
C VAL A 60 2.66 -18.99 8.21
N GLN A 61 2.87 -17.86 8.90
CA GLN A 61 4.13 -17.51 9.57
C GLN A 61 4.69 -18.65 10.45
N PRO A 62 3.89 -19.27 11.36
CA PRO A 62 4.41 -20.34 12.21
C PRO A 62 4.82 -21.58 11.43
N ARG A 63 4.10 -21.89 10.34
CA ARG A 63 4.35 -23.08 9.51
C ARG A 63 5.65 -22.97 8.72
N PHE A 64 5.97 -21.77 8.23
CA PHE A 64 7.12 -21.55 7.35
C PHE A 64 8.28 -20.80 8.02
N GLY A 65 8.18 -20.51 9.31
CA GLY A 65 9.26 -19.93 10.10
C GLY A 65 9.67 -18.54 9.63
N PHE A 66 8.73 -17.61 9.46
CA PHE A 66 9.05 -16.23 9.10
C PHE A 66 8.27 -15.23 9.95
N ASN A 67 8.76 -13.98 10.04
CA ASN A 67 8.16 -12.92 10.85
C ASN A 67 7.16 -12.04 10.08
N ASP A 68 6.63 -11.03 10.76
CA ASP A 68 5.79 -10.01 10.13
C ASP A 68 6.54 -9.27 9.03
N GLN A 69 5.79 -8.81 8.04
CA GLN A 69 6.34 -8.16 6.88
C GLN A 69 6.11 -6.65 6.92
N GLN A 70 7.10 -5.91 6.47
CA GLN A 70 7.07 -4.44 6.43
C GLN A 70 7.60 -3.92 5.11
N GLY A 71 7.11 -2.77 4.69
CA GLY A 71 7.60 -2.12 3.49
C GLY A 71 6.74 -0.94 3.08
N SER A 72 6.60 -0.73 1.78
CA SER A 72 6.02 0.49 1.22
C SER A 72 5.10 0.21 0.05
N TRP A 73 4.16 1.11 -0.18
CA TRP A 73 3.30 1.11 -1.36
C TRP A 73 3.36 2.45 -2.09
N LYS A 74 3.02 2.42 -3.37
CA LYS A 74 2.83 3.63 -4.19
C LYS A 74 1.65 3.45 -5.14
N LYS A 75 0.97 4.55 -5.47
CA LYS A 75 -0.09 4.56 -6.48
C LYS A 75 0.49 4.30 -7.87
N THR A 76 -0.12 3.39 -8.63
CA THR A 76 0.26 3.06 -10.02
C THR A 76 -0.86 3.32 -11.02
N GLY A 77 -2.10 3.47 -10.55
CA GLY A 77 -3.26 3.74 -11.40
C GLY A 77 -4.40 4.40 -10.62
N LYS A 78 -5.57 4.54 -11.26
CA LYS A 78 -6.72 5.27 -10.67
C LYS A 78 -7.15 4.72 -9.30
N ASN A 79 -7.22 3.40 -9.17
CA ASN A 79 -7.53 2.70 -7.92
C ASN A 79 -6.53 1.56 -7.67
N GLU A 80 -5.29 1.75 -8.09
CA GLU A 80 -4.27 0.69 -8.07
C GLU A 80 -3.01 1.18 -7.36
N ILE A 81 -2.44 0.28 -6.55
CA ILE A 81 -1.13 0.45 -5.94
C ILE A 81 -0.23 -0.73 -6.28
N GLN A 82 1.07 -0.47 -6.21
CA GLN A 82 2.09 -1.50 -6.08
C GLN A 82 2.67 -1.44 -4.68
N GLY A 83 2.67 -2.57 -3.97
CA GLY A 83 3.26 -2.75 -2.66
C GLY A 83 4.49 -3.65 -2.72
N VAL A 84 5.52 -3.33 -1.92
CA VAL A 84 6.67 -4.20 -1.66
C VAL A 84 6.78 -4.41 -0.16
N LEU A 85 6.88 -5.66 0.25
CA LEU A 85 7.04 -6.09 1.65
C LEU A 85 8.30 -6.95 1.78
N LEU A 86 9.01 -6.79 2.89
CA LEU A 86 10.16 -7.62 3.27
C LEU A 86 9.88 -8.33 4.58
N ASN A 87 10.48 -9.51 4.75
CA ASN A 87 10.45 -10.28 5.99
C ASN A 87 11.73 -11.09 6.15
N PHE A 88 12.00 -11.52 7.38
CA PHE A 88 13.05 -12.49 7.68
C PHE A 88 12.44 -13.89 7.81
N GLY A 89 13.09 -14.86 7.18
CA GLY A 89 12.83 -16.28 7.35
C GLY A 89 13.94 -16.94 8.15
N PHE A 90 13.60 -17.93 8.95
CA PHE A 90 14.48 -18.55 9.92
C PHE A 90 14.54 -20.07 9.75
N LYS A 91 15.69 -20.64 10.11
CA LYS A 91 15.85 -22.10 10.27
C LYS A 91 15.21 -22.54 11.59
N LYS A 92 15.16 -23.85 11.81
CA LYS A 92 14.62 -24.46 13.05
C LYS A 92 15.38 -24.05 14.32
N ASP A 93 16.65 -23.69 14.19
CA ASP A 93 17.49 -23.19 15.28
C ASP A 93 17.34 -21.67 15.52
N ASN A 94 16.38 -21.02 14.84
CA ASN A 94 16.13 -19.57 14.85
C ASN A 94 17.26 -18.72 14.24
N SER A 95 18.25 -19.33 13.58
CA SER A 95 19.21 -18.59 12.77
C SER A 95 18.52 -18.02 11.52
N LEU A 96 18.96 -16.83 11.09
CA LEU A 96 18.47 -16.21 9.86
C LEU A 96 18.80 -17.10 8.66
N ASP A 97 17.81 -17.37 7.82
CA ASP A 97 17.93 -18.22 6.63
C ASP A 97 17.90 -17.38 5.35
N TYR A 98 16.86 -16.54 5.21
CA TYR A 98 16.65 -15.73 4.01
C TYR A 98 15.90 -14.44 4.33
N THR A 99 16.00 -13.46 3.42
CA THR A 99 15.06 -12.33 3.36
C THR A 99 14.00 -12.63 2.31
N GLY A 100 12.74 -12.64 2.71
CA GLY A 100 11.60 -12.76 1.80
C GLY A 100 11.25 -11.39 1.22
N ARG A 101 10.92 -11.34 -0.07
CA ARG A 101 10.36 -10.14 -0.72
C ARG A 101 9.08 -10.49 -1.43
N LEU A 102 8.02 -9.80 -1.05
CA LEU A 102 6.71 -9.89 -1.68
C LEU A 102 6.45 -8.60 -2.47
N THR A 103 6.13 -8.73 -3.76
CA THR A 103 5.69 -7.61 -4.60
C THR A 103 4.24 -7.85 -4.98
N ALA A 104 3.34 -6.96 -4.56
CA ALA A 104 1.90 -7.04 -4.80
C ALA A 104 1.43 -5.94 -5.76
N THR A 105 0.54 -6.30 -6.67
CA THR A 105 -0.32 -5.37 -7.40
C THR A 105 -1.71 -5.47 -6.82
N ILE A 106 -2.24 -4.36 -6.36
CA ILE A 106 -3.50 -4.31 -5.59
C ILE A 106 -4.42 -3.30 -6.24
N LYS A 107 -5.65 -3.73 -6.52
CA LYS A 107 -6.72 -2.89 -7.04
C LYS A 107 -7.81 -2.78 -5.99
N PHE A 108 -8.12 -1.54 -5.62
CA PHE A 108 -9.22 -1.22 -4.72
C PHE A 108 -10.50 -0.99 -5.53
N ASN A 109 -11.63 -1.29 -4.90
CA ASN A 109 -12.92 -0.88 -5.41
C ASN A 109 -13.09 0.67 -5.30
N LYS A 110 -14.26 1.18 -5.70
CA LYS A 110 -14.51 2.62 -5.76
C LYS A 110 -14.57 3.32 -4.40
N ASP A 111 -14.88 2.61 -3.31
CA ASP A 111 -14.98 3.18 -1.96
C ASP A 111 -13.82 2.79 -1.04
N GLY A 112 -12.88 1.96 -1.53
CA GLY A 112 -11.72 1.51 -0.76
C GLY A 112 -12.06 0.43 0.28
N LYS A 113 -13.29 -0.09 0.32
CA LYS A 113 -13.71 -1.10 1.31
C LYS A 113 -13.31 -2.52 0.93
N THR A 114 -13.11 -2.79 -0.36
CA THR A 114 -12.61 -4.08 -0.82
C THR A 114 -11.46 -3.91 -1.78
N LEU A 115 -10.64 -4.95 -1.85
CA LEU A 115 -9.50 -5.02 -2.76
C LEU A 115 -9.38 -6.42 -3.33
N GLU A 116 -8.70 -6.51 -4.47
CA GLU A 116 -8.23 -7.75 -5.05
C GLU A 116 -6.86 -7.53 -5.68
N GLY A 117 -6.15 -8.61 -5.94
CA GLY A 117 -4.86 -8.49 -6.59
C GLY A 117 -4.11 -9.79 -6.65
N GLN A 118 -2.82 -9.63 -6.91
CA GLN A 118 -1.87 -10.71 -6.97
C GLN A 118 -0.54 -10.28 -6.39
N TYR A 119 0.21 -11.25 -5.87
CA TYR A 119 1.58 -11.01 -5.45
C TYR A 119 2.51 -12.08 -6.00
N SER A 120 3.78 -11.70 -6.09
CA SER A 120 4.91 -12.60 -6.26
C SER A 120 5.77 -12.57 -5.02
N LEU A 121 6.19 -13.73 -4.54
CA LEU A 121 7.07 -13.91 -3.40
C LEU A 121 8.36 -14.59 -3.85
N ARG A 122 9.49 -14.03 -3.41
CA ARG A 122 10.84 -14.59 -3.60
C ARG A 122 11.58 -14.64 -2.27
N LYS A 123 12.53 -15.56 -2.18
CA LYS A 123 13.45 -15.70 -1.04
C LYS A 123 14.86 -15.39 -1.53
N TYR A 124 15.60 -14.61 -0.76
CA TYR A 124 16.96 -14.21 -1.07
C TYR A 124 17.86 -14.64 0.09
N GLU A 125 18.81 -15.52 -0.21
CA GLU A 125 19.84 -15.96 0.73
C GLU A 125 21.01 -14.98 0.73
N SER A 126 21.73 -14.88 1.84
CA SER A 126 22.94 -14.06 1.91
C SER A 126 24.00 -14.56 0.90
N PRO A 127 24.68 -13.67 0.15
CA PRO A 127 24.72 -12.21 0.28
C PRO A 127 23.82 -11.44 -0.72
N GLU A 128 22.84 -12.08 -1.35
CA GLU A 128 22.02 -11.48 -2.41
C GLU A 128 21.15 -10.32 -1.87
N ASP A 129 21.18 -9.17 -2.54
CA ASP A 129 20.35 -8.01 -2.18
C ASP A 129 18.93 -8.17 -2.72
N PRO A 130 17.89 -8.32 -1.87
CA PRO A 130 16.50 -8.48 -2.32
C PRO A 130 15.96 -7.24 -3.06
N MET A 131 16.57 -6.06 -2.88
CA MET A 131 16.18 -4.83 -3.56
C MET A 131 16.80 -4.71 -4.95
N LYS A 132 17.94 -5.38 -5.18
CA LYS A 132 18.70 -5.35 -6.44
C LYS A 132 19.32 -6.72 -6.72
N PRO A 133 18.50 -7.75 -6.97
CA PRO A 133 19.01 -9.09 -7.22
C PRO A 133 19.83 -9.12 -8.51
N LYS A 134 20.96 -9.80 -8.47
CA LYS A 134 21.90 -9.99 -9.58
C LYS A 134 21.95 -11.42 -10.07
N THR A 135 21.72 -12.39 -9.19
CA THR A 135 21.97 -13.81 -9.44
C THR A 135 20.75 -14.70 -9.22
N ASP A 136 19.68 -14.17 -8.63
CA ASP A 136 18.44 -14.93 -8.39
C ASP A 136 17.75 -15.36 -9.71
N ALA A 137 17.77 -16.67 -9.97
CA ALA A 137 17.07 -17.31 -11.09
C ALA A 137 15.83 -18.12 -10.63
N ALA A 138 15.52 -18.13 -9.34
CA ALA A 138 14.42 -18.94 -8.82
C ALA A 138 13.07 -18.48 -9.38
N LYS A 139 12.15 -19.42 -9.60
CA LYS A 139 10.77 -19.06 -9.96
C LYS A 139 10.05 -18.50 -8.73
N PRO A 140 9.36 -17.36 -8.86
CA PRO A 140 8.62 -16.79 -7.74
C PRO A 140 7.40 -17.65 -7.41
N ILE A 141 6.98 -17.62 -6.14
CA ILE A 141 5.68 -18.12 -5.72
C ILE A 141 4.64 -17.06 -6.08
N LEU A 142 3.59 -17.44 -6.79
CA LEU A 142 2.51 -16.56 -7.22
C LEU A 142 1.23 -16.88 -6.45
N SER A 143 0.49 -15.86 -6.06
CA SER A 143 -0.83 -16.01 -5.46
C SER A 143 -1.73 -14.85 -5.84
N THR A 144 -3.03 -15.12 -5.93
CA THR A 144 -4.08 -14.11 -6.02
C THR A 144 -4.83 -14.02 -4.69
N PHE A 145 -5.41 -12.86 -4.44
CA PHE A 145 -6.13 -12.62 -3.19
C PHE A 145 -7.31 -11.68 -3.38
N LYS A 146 -8.21 -11.73 -2.40
CA LYS A 146 -9.26 -10.73 -2.17
C LYS A 146 -9.17 -10.24 -0.73
N GLY A 147 -9.64 -9.04 -0.49
CA GLY A 147 -9.63 -8.46 0.84
C GLY A 147 -10.79 -7.54 1.12
N GLN A 148 -11.08 -7.41 2.41
CA GLN A 148 -12.13 -6.55 2.95
C GLN A 148 -11.55 -5.69 4.08
N ARG A 149 -11.88 -4.41 4.07
CA ARG A 149 -11.50 -3.45 5.10
C ARG A 149 -12.21 -3.78 6.40
N LEU A 150 -11.50 -3.68 7.51
CA LEU A 150 -12.09 -3.71 8.84
C LEU A 150 -13.00 -2.49 9.05
N SER A 151 -14.23 -2.71 9.48
CA SER A 151 -15.21 -1.67 9.83
C SER A 151 -15.42 -1.64 11.35
N HIS A 152 -15.58 -0.44 11.91
CA HIS A 152 -16.05 -0.19 13.27
C HIS A 152 -17.28 0.71 13.21
#